data_AF-A0A965IZ09-F1
#
_entry.id   AF-A0A965IZ09-F1
#
_cell.length_a   1.000
_cell.length_b   1.000
_cell.length_c   1.000
_cell.angle_alpha   90.00
_cell.angle_beta   90.00
_cell.angle_gamma   90.00
#
_symmetry.space_group_name_H-M   'P 1'
#
loop_
_entity.id
_entity.type
_entity.pdbx_description
1 polymer ?
#
loop_
_entity_poly.entity_id
_entity_poly.type
_entity_poly.pdbx_seq_one_letter_code
_entity_poly.pdbx_strand_id
1 'polypeptide(L)'
;MLKLSGLEPLIVTPESNFINVGERTNVTGSKAFLRMIKEGDFETALSVAREQVEGGAQIIDVNMDEGMIDGKEAMVKFLNLIASEPDIARVPIMIDSSKWEIIEAGLKCIQGKGVVNS
;
A
#
# COMPACT_ATOMS: atom_id res chain seq x y z
N MET A 1 -7.51 9.03 -19.68
CA MET A 1 -7.05 9.68 -18.43
C MET A 1 -7.38 8.77 -17.27
N LEU A 2 -6.37 8.28 -16.56
CA LEU A 2 -6.54 7.48 -15.35
C LEU A 2 -6.69 8.44 -14.16
N LYS A 3 -7.68 8.20 -13.32
CA LYS A 3 -7.92 8.95 -12.09
C LYS A 3 -7.84 7.99 -10.91
N LEU A 4 -6.91 8.25 -10.00
CA LEU A 4 -6.72 7.58 -8.72
C LEU A 4 -6.78 8.64 -7.61
N SER A 5 -6.87 8.20 -6.35
CA SER A 5 -6.84 9.11 -5.20
C SER A 5 -6.36 8.40 -3.95
N GLY A 6 -5.51 9.08 -3.18
CA GLY A 6 -5.47 8.93 -1.72
C GLY A 6 -6.40 9.99 -1.11
N LEU A 7 -5.90 10.76 -0.16
CA LEU A 7 -6.50 12.04 0.25
C LEU A 7 -6.34 13.11 -0.84
N GLU A 8 -5.30 13.02 -1.66
CA GLU A 8 -5.06 13.89 -2.80
C GLU A 8 -5.31 13.14 -4.13
N PRO A 9 -5.82 13.82 -5.17
CA PRO A 9 -6.06 13.19 -6.47
C PRO A 9 -4.75 12.97 -7.23
N LEU A 10 -4.60 11.79 -7.83
CA LEU A 10 -3.58 11.50 -8.84
C LEU A 10 -4.25 11.37 -10.21
N ILE A 11 -4.01 12.36 -11.08
CA ILE A 11 -4.56 12.41 -12.43
C ILE A 11 -3.44 12.12 -13.43
N VAL A 12 -3.53 10.98 -14.11
CA VAL A 12 -2.56 10.56 -15.11
C VAL A 12 -3.12 10.83 -16.51
N THR A 13 -2.45 11.72 -17.22
CA THR A 13 -2.74 12.14 -18.60
C THR A 13 -1.66 11.60 -19.56
N PRO A 14 -1.88 11.65 -20.89
CA PRO A 14 -0.86 11.26 -21.87
C PRO A 14 0.46 12.06 -21.77
N GLU A 15 0.41 13.26 -21.21
CA GLU A 15 1.57 14.15 -21.01
C GLU A 15 2.26 13.94 -19.65
N SER A 16 1.70 13.09 -18.79
CA SER A 16 2.28 12.79 -17.48
C SER A 16 3.58 12.00 -17.66
N ASN A 17 4.56 12.27 -16.79
CA ASN A 17 5.77 11.45 -16.69
C ASN A 17 5.45 10.05 -16.15
N PHE A 18 6.48 9.20 -16.08
CA PHE A 18 6.37 7.88 -15.47
C PHE A 18 5.84 7.98 -14.03
N ILE A 19 4.89 7.11 -13.70
CA ILE A 19 4.29 7.04 -12.36
C ILE A 19 5.03 5.97 -11.56
N ASN A 20 5.76 6.39 -10.53
CA ASN A 20 6.49 5.46 -9.67
C ASN A 20 5.56 4.79 -8.65
N VAL A 21 5.60 3.46 -8.59
CA VAL A 21 4.91 2.65 -7.58
C VAL A 21 5.96 2.17 -6.57
N GLY A 22 5.77 2.47 -5.29
CA GLY A 22 6.68 2.03 -4.22
C GLY A 22 6.41 0.58 -3.83
N GLU A 23 7.40 -0.30 -3.98
CA GLU A 23 7.31 -1.76 -3.81
C GLU A 23 7.78 -2.31 -2.44
N ARG A 24 8.37 -1.48 -1.57
CA ARG A 24 9.07 -1.97 -0.36
C ARG A 24 8.13 -2.47 0.74
N THR A 25 6.84 -2.14 0.64
CA THR A 25 5.75 -2.56 1.54
C THR A 25 5.19 -3.93 1.14
N ASN A 26 6.09 -4.87 0.89
CA ASN A 26 5.79 -6.20 0.36
C ASN A 26 6.45 -7.29 1.22
N VAL A 27 5.64 -8.13 1.86
CA VAL A 27 6.13 -9.20 2.74
C VAL A 27 6.85 -10.32 1.99
N THR A 28 6.48 -10.60 0.75
CA THR A 28 7.14 -11.61 -0.10
C THR A 28 8.49 -11.11 -0.60
N GLY A 29 8.57 -9.84 -0.99
CA GLY A 29 9.75 -9.20 -1.58
C GLY A 29 10.79 -8.69 -0.57
N SER A 30 10.39 -8.44 0.68
CA SER A 30 11.25 -7.83 1.71
C SER A 30 11.24 -8.63 3.02
N LYS A 31 12.35 -9.31 3.31
CA LYS A 31 12.57 -10.01 4.59
C LYS A 31 12.47 -9.07 5.80
N ALA A 32 12.90 -7.81 5.63
CA ALA A 32 12.83 -6.81 6.67
C ALA A 32 11.37 -6.43 6.95
N PHE A 33 10.58 -6.16 5.90
CA PHE A 33 9.17 -5.82 6.04
C PHE A 33 8.35 -6.98 6.60
N LEU A 34 8.60 -8.20 6.13
CA LEU A 34 8.00 -9.42 6.68
C LEU A 34 8.24 -9.55 8.19
N ARG A 35 9.47 -9.30 8.64
CA ARG A 35 9.81 -9.34 10.06
C ARG A 35 9.02 -8.30 10.84
N MET A 36 8.92 -7.07 10.35
CA MET A 36 8.15 -5.99 10.99
C MET A 36 6.68 -6.39 11.16
N ILE A 37 6.03 -6.87 10.09
CA ILE A 37 4.63 -7.29 10.13
C ILE A 37 4.43 -8.48 11.09
N LYS A 38 5.31 -9.47 11.05
CA LYS A 38 5.23 -10.66 11.91
C LYS A 38 5.45 -10.35 13.39
N GLU A 39 6.36 -9.42 13.70
CA GLU A 39 6.65 -8.98 15.07
C GLU A 39 5.66 -7.90 15.57
N GLY A 40 4.78 -7.40 14.69
CA GLY A 40 3.80 -6.37 15.03
C GLY A 40 4.41 -4.96 15.14
N ASP A 41 5.61 -4.75 14.60
CA ASP A 41 6.30 -3.48 14.53
C ASP A 41 5.76 -2.62 13.36
N PHE A 42 4.51 -2.17 13.53
CA PHE A 42 3.82 -1.38 12.52
C PHE A 42 4.35 0.05 12.41
N GLU A 43 4.99 0.58 13.46
CA GLU A 43 5.58 1.92 13.43
C GLU A 43 6.75 1.98 12.44
N THR A 44 7.65 0.99 12.49
CA THR A 44 8.72 0.87 11.51
C THR A 44 8.17 0.54 10.12
N ALA A 45 7.15 -0.31 10.01
CA ALA A 45 6.51 -0.63 8.72
C ALA A 45 5.88 0.61 8.06
N LEU A 46 5.23 1.50 8.82
CA LEU A 46 4.70 2.78 8.32
C LEU A 46 5.83 3.69 7.84
N SER A 47 6.97 3.68 8.51
CA SER A 47 8.14 4.45 8.10
C SER A 47 8.66 4.01 6.72
N VAL A 48 8.64 2.71 6.41
CA VAL A 48 8.96 2.20 5.06
C VAL A 48 8.02 2.80 4.01
N ALA A 49 6.71 2.87 4.28
CA ALA A 49 5.75 3.49 3.36
C ALA A 49 6.01 4.99 3.21
N ARG A 50 6.22 5.71 4.32
CA ARG A 50 6.50 7.15 4.32
C ARG A 50 7.75 7.51 3.53
N GLU A 51 8.86 6.81 3.76
CA GLU A 51 10.11 7.02 3.02
C GLU A 51 9.93 6.83 1.51
N GLN A 52 9.06 5.91 1.07
CA GLN A 52 8.78 5.74 -0.36
C GLN A 52 8.05 6.95 -0.93
N VAL A 53 7.04 7.47 -0.22
CA VAL A 53 6.32 8.68 -0.62
C VAL A 53 7.26 9.90 -0.66
N GLU A 54 8.10 10.07 0.37
CA GLU A 54 9.13 11.10 0.42
C GLU A 54 10.18 10.94 -0.68
N GLY A 55 10.49 9.70 -1.05
CA GLY A 55 11.37 9.34 -2.16
C GLY A 55 10.75 9.50 -3.56
N GLY A 56 9.49 9.98 -3.65
CA GLY A 56 8.82 10.29 -4.92
C GLY A 56 7.90 9.19 -5.46
N ALA A 57 7.60 8.15 -4.68
CA ALA A 57 6.54 7.21 -5.03
C ALA A 57 5.19 7.94 -5.06
N GLN A 58 4.47 7.77 -6.18
CA GLN A 58 3.17 8.40 -6.41
C GLN A 58 2.02 7.44 -6.09
N ILE A 59 2.32 6.15 -5.94
CA ILE A 59 1.41 5.09 -5.50
C ILE A 59 2.22 4.19 -4.56
N ILE A 60 1.59 3.66 -3.52
CA ILE A 60 2.21 2.64 -2.64
C ILE A 60 1.57 1.29 -2.90
N ASP A 61 2.39 0.30 -3.23
CA ASP A 61 2.00 -1.11 -3.35
C ASP A 61 2.07 -1.79 -1.99
N VAL A 62 0.99 -2.45 -1.59
CA VAL A 62 0.91 -3.15 -0.30
C VAL A 62 0.61 -4.61 -0.56
N ASN A 63 1.55 -5.48 -0.20
CA ASN A 63 1.42 -6.93 -0.33
C ASN A 63 1.62 -7.61 1.04
N MET A 64 0.63 -8.43 1.41
CA MET A 64 0.58 -9.20 2.66
C MET A 64 0.46 -10.73 2.44
N ASP A 65 0.81 -11.21 1.25
CA ASP A 65 0.79 -12.63 0.89
C ASP A 65 2.04 -13.35 1.39
N GLU A 66 1.94 -13.96 2.57
CA GLU A 66 2.98 -14.85 3.09
C GLU A 66 2.35 -15.96 3.93
N GLY A 67 2.83 -17.20 3.80
CA GLY A 67 2.26 -18.38 4.46
C GLY A 67 2.43 -18.38 5.99
N MET A 68 3.23 -17.47 6.53
CA MET A 68 3.50 -17.33 7.97
C MET A 68 2.60 -16.33 8.69
N ILE A 69 1.74 -15.58 7.99
CA ILE A 69 0.87 -14.55 8.57
C ILE A 69 -0.57 -14.70 8.08
N ASP A 70 -1.54 -14.14 8.83
CA ASP A 70 -2.88 -13.90 8.29
C ASP A 70 -2.83 -12.66 7.39
N GLY A 71 -2.68 -12.89 6.09
CA GLY A 71 -2.55 -11.82 5.10
C GLY A 71 -3.77 -10.89 5.04
N LYS A 72 -4.98 -11.40 5.31
CA LYS A 72 -6.21 -10.58 5.29
C LYS A 72 -6.24 -9.65 6.49
N GLU A 73 -5.96 -10.17 7.68
CA GLU A 73 -5.89 -9.36 8.90
C GLU A 73 -4.77 -8.33 8.82
N ALA A 74 -3.58 -8.75 8.34
CA ALA A 74 -2.44 -7.86 8.16
C ALA A 74 -2.73 -6.73 7.15
N MET A 75 -3.38 -7.05 6.02
CA MET A 75 -3.80 -6.05 5.03
C MET A 75 -4.74 -5.01 5.64
N VAL A 76 -5.82 -5.46 6.29
CA VAL A 76 -6.80 -4.57 6.92
C VAL A 76 -6.13 -3.68 7.98
N LYS A 77 -5.31 -4.28 8.84
CA LYS A 77 -4.62 -3.55 9.91
C LYS A 77 -3.68 -2.49 9.35
N PHE A 78 -2.83 -2.87 8.40
CA PHE A 78 -1.83 -1.96 7.86
C PHE A 78 -2.46 -0.81 7.06
N LEU A 79 -3.50 -1.09 6.26
CA LEU A 79 -4.20 -0.03 5.51
C LEU A 79 -4.93 0.96 6.42
N ASN A 80 -5.53 0.48 7.52
CA ASN A 80 -6.15 1.38 8.51
C ASN A 80 -5.10 2.28 9.21
N LEU A 81 -3.90 1.76 9.45
CA LEU A 81 -2.79 2.54 10.01
C LEU A 81 -2.22 3.55 8.98
N ILE A 82 -2.11 3.16 7.71
CA ILE A 82 -1.77 4.10 6.63
C ILE A 82 -2.78 5.26 6.60
N ALA A 83 -4.08 4.97 6.74
CA ALA A 83 -5.12 5.99 6.74
C ALA A 83 -5.01 6.98 7.92
N SER A 84 -4.36 6.61 9.03
CA SER A 84 -4.09 7.53 10.15
C SER A 84 -2.85 8.41 9.96
N GLU A 85 -2.07 8.20 8.89
CA GLU A 85 -0.83 8.93 8.60
C GLU A 85 -1.01 9.79 7.33
N PRO A 86 -1.34 11.10 7.45
CA PRO A 86 -1.66 11.95 6.30
C PRO A 86 -0.58 11.99 5.21
N ASP A 87 0.69 11.95 5.60
CA ASP A 87 1.83 11.98 4.68
C ASP A 87 1.87 10.77 3.74
N ILE A 88 1.34 9.62 4.20
CA ILE A 88 1.22 8.39 3.41
C ILE A 88 -0.14 8.36 2.71
N ALA A 89 -1.22 8.65 3.46
CA ALA A 89 -2.60 8.57 2.97
C ALA A 89 -2.89 9.51 1.80
N ARG A 90 -2.06 10.54 1.57
CA ARG A 90 -2.22 11.45 0.43
C ARG A 90 -2.09 10.78 -0.94
N VAL A 91 -1.31 9.71 -1.08
CA VAL A 91 -1.15 8.98 -2.35
C VAL A 91 -2.09 7.77 -2.46
N PRO A 92 -2.48 7.35 -3.67
CA PRO A 92 -3.28 6.13 -3.86
C PRO A 92 -2.54 4.87 -3.40
N ILE A 93 -3.31 3.86 -3.00
CA ILE A 93 -2.81 2.54 -2.64
C ILE A 93 -3.09 1.54 -3.76
N MET A 94 -2.08 0.73 -4.09
CA MET A 94 -2.20 -0.48 -4.89
C MET A 94 -2.26 -1.67 -3.92
N ILE A 95 -3.39 -2.38 -3.95
CA ILE A 95 -3.62 -3.56 -3.11
C ILE A 95 -3.13 -4.77 -3.89
N ASP A 96 -2.02 -5.34 -3.42
CA ASP A 96 -1.35 -6.48 -4.06
C ASP A 96 -1.60 -7.78 -3.31
N SER A 97 -2.30 -8.72 -3.96
CA SER A 97 -2.51 -10.06 -3.46
C SER A 97 -2.99 -10.99 -4.57
N SER A 98 -2.58 -12.25 -4.51
CA SER A 98 -3.09 -13.35 -5.32
C SER A 98 -4.48 -13.84 -4.88
N LYS A 99 -5.00 -13.32 -3.75
CA LYS A 99 -6.25 -13.78 -3.11
C LYS A 99 -7.30 -12.69 -3.13
N TRP A 100 -8.41 -12.96 -3.81
CA TRP A 100 -9.52 -12.02 -3.95
C TRP A 100 -10.08 -11.53 -2.61
N GLU A 101 -10.17 -12.41 -1.60
CA GLU A 101 -10.67 -12.05 -0.28
C GLU A 101 -9.80 -11.04 0.47
N ILE A 102 -8.50 -10.96 0.13
CA ILE A 102 -7.57 -9.95 0.67
C ILE A 102 -7.73 -8.65 -0.11
N ILE A 103 -7.84 -8.72 -1.44
CA ILE A 103 -8.13 -7.56 -2.29
C ILE A 103 -9.43 -6.87 -1.84
N GLU A 104 -10.51 -7.64 -1.70
CA GLU A 104 -11.81 -7.12 -1.30
C GLU A 104 -11.77 -6.51 0.11
N ALA A 105 -11.03 -7.13 1.03
CA ALA A 105 -10.83 -6.58 2.37
C ALA A 105 -10.08 -5.24 2.34
N GLY A 106 -9.01 -5.16 1.54
CA GLY A 106 -8.26 -3.91 1.38
C GLY A 106 -9.08 -2.81 0.72
N LEU A 107 -9.89 -3.15 -0.29
CA LEU A 107 -10.78 -2.19 -0.98
C LEU A 107 -11.83 -1.60 -0.03
N LYS A 108 -12.27 -2.36 0.98
CA LYS A 108 -13.19 -1.88 2.03
C LYS A 108 -12.51 -0.93 3.03
N CYS A 109 -11.18 -0.94 3.11
CA CYS A 109 -10.41 -0.11 4.03
C CYS A 109 -9.95 1.21 3.42
N ILE A 110 -9.65 1.25 2.13
CA ILE A 110 -9.17 2.49 1.49
C ILE A 110 -10.34 3.45 1.23
N GLN A 111 -10.12 4.74 1.52
CA GLN A 111 -11.10 5.80 1.25
C GLN A 111 -11.05 6.28 -0.21
N GLY A 112 -9.83 6.43 -0.74
CA GLY A 112 -9.58 6.91 -2.09
C GLY A 112 -9.69 5.82 -3.14
N LYS A 113 -9.65 6.23 -4.42
CA LYS A 113 -9.65 5.29 -5.54
C LYS A 113 -8.25 4.69 -5.72
N GLY A 114 -8.05 3.47 -5.24
CA GLY A 114 -6.82 2.68 -5.38
C GLY A 114 -6.73 1.85 -6.66
N VAL A 115 -5.76 0.93 -6.66
CA VAL A 115 -5.48 -0.03 -7.75
C VAL A 115 -5.53 -1.46 -7.18
N VAL A 116 -5.98 -2.43 -7.98
CA VAL A 116 -5.92 -3.86 -7.67
C VAL A 116 -4.75 -4.50 -8.44
N ASN A 117 -3.96 -5.36 -7.79
CA ASN A 117 -2.76 -6.01 -8.35
C ASN A 117 -2.62 -7.46 -7.82
N SER A 118 -2.52 -8.49 -8.66
CA SER A 118 -3.75 -8.87 -9.38
C SER A 118 -4.34 -10.20 -8.88
#